data_AF-A0A1I3VTR3-F1
#
_entry.id   AF-A0A1I3VTR3-F1
#
_cell.length_a   1.000
_cell.length_b   1.000
_cell.length_c   1.000
_cell.angle_alpha   90.00
_cell.angle_beta   90.00
_cell.angle_gamma   90.00
#
_symmetry.space_group_name_H-M   'P 1'
#
loop_
_entity.id
_entity.type
_entity.pdbx_description
1 polymer ?
#
loop_
_entity_poly.entity_id
_entity_poly.type
_entity_poly.pdbx_seq_one_letter_code
_entity_poly.pdbx_strand_id
1 'polypeptide(L)'
;MRSPERLLICDKIDIDVWELIHLANRHPRVNILQPGAGVGGHCIAVDPWFIVDTAPDEARIIRMAREVNDYKPEWVLEKVKAAIAETLAGKPGDCMADVKVACLGLTFKPDIDDLRESPAVEITRQIAELGCQVLAVEPNIESLPQNLALSNIVLRSLEDAIECAAVLCIMVKHRSFVESACDILCHSCKINAAGLAEE
;
A
#
# COMPACT_ATOMS: atom_id res chain seq x y z
N MET A 1 -1.93 17.36 -5.54
CA MET A 1 -2.89 16.65 -4.67
C MET A 1 -2.99 15.22 -5.18
N ARG A 2 -2.56 14.23 -4.39
CA ARG A 2 -2.89 12.83 -4.66
C ARG A 2 -4.36 12.69 -4.29
N SER A 3 -5.21 12.25 -5.21
CA SER A 3 -6.64 12.07 -4.91
C SER A 3 -7.01 10.59 -4.98
N PRO A 4 -7.05 9.89 -3.83
CA PRO A 4 -7.39 8.47 -3.76
C PRO A 4 -8.84 8.17 -4.15
N GLU A 5 -9.73 9.17 -4.16
CA GLU A 5 -11.14 9.01 -4.55
C GLU A 5 -11.28 8.39 -5.94
N ARG A 6 -10.34 8.70 -6.85
CA ARG A 6 -10.36 8.21 -8.22
C ARG A 6 -10.04 6.74 -8.29
N LEU A 7 -9.11 6.23 -7.48
CA LEU A 7 -8.88 4.78 -7.35
C LEU A 7 -10.15 4.06 -6.90
N LEU A 8 -10.84 4.59 -5.88
CA LEU A 8 -12.03 3.96 -5.31
C LEU A 8 -13.18 3.91 -6.33
N ILE A 9 -13.33 4.95 -7.15
CA ILE A 9 -14.33 5.01 -8.21
C ILE A 9 -13.93 4.12 -9.37
N CYS A 10 -12.69 4.26 -9.88
CA CYS A 10 -12.14 3.46 -10.98
C CYS A 10 -12.22 1.96 -10.70
N ASP A 11 -11.91 1.52 -9.48
CA ASP A 11 -12.03 0.12 -9.04
C ASP A 11 -13.49 -0.40 -9.07
N LYS A 12 -14.48 0.47 -8.83
CA LYS A 12 -15.91 0.10 -8.90
C LYS A 12 -16.45 0.02 -10.33
N ILE A 13 -15.87 0.77 -11.25
CA ILE A 13 -16.33 0.88 -12.65
C ILE A 13 -15.37 0.23 -13.65
N ASP A 14 -14.41 -0.55 -13.14
CA ASP A 14 -13.42 -1.31 -13.92
C ASP A 14 -12.61 -0.45 -14.90
N ILE A 15 -12.10 0.68 -14.42
CA ILE A 15 -11.21 1.57 -15.18
C ILE A 15 -9.80 1.50 -14.60
N ASP A 16 -8.79 1.44 -15.46
CA ASP A 16 -7.40 1.60 -15.03
C ASP A 16 -7.12 3.07 -14.66
N VAL A 17 -6.99 3.32 -13.36
CA VAL A 17 -6.68 4.65 -12.82
C VAL A 17 -5.33 5.17 -13.30
N TRP A 18 -4.35 4.29 -13.54
CA TRP A 18 -3.01 4.66 -13.94
C TRP A 18 -2.99 5.15 -15.38
N GLU A 19 -3.70 4.42 -16.26
CA GLU A 19 -3.94 4.85 -17.64
C GLU A 19 -4.71 6.17 -17.68
N LEU A 20 -5.78 6.30 -16.86
CA LEU A 20 -6.56 7.52 -16.76
C LEU A 20 -5.70 8.72 -16.33
N ILE A 21 -4.85 8.54 -15.32
CA ILE A 21 -3.93 9.59 -14.86
C ILE A 21 -2.91 9.93 -15.96
N HIS A 22 -2.33 8.91 -16.60
CA HIS A 22 -1.38 9.10 -17.70
C HIS A 22 -1.99 9.93 -18.82
N LEU A 23 -3.21 9.58 -19.26
CA LEU A 23 -3.92 10.31 -20.31
C LEU A 23 -4.28 11.74 -19.88
N ALA A 24 -4.78 11.93 -18.66
CA ALA A 24 -5.13 13.24 -18.13
C ALA A 24 -3.91 14.18 -18.04
N ASN A 25 -2.75 13.64 -17.66
CA ASN A 25 -1.49 14.38 -17.54
C ASN A 25 -0.86 14.75 -18.90
N ARG A 26 -1.41 14.29 -20.03
CA ARG A 26 -1.00 14.80 -21.37
C ARG A 26 -1.40 16.26 -21.58
N HIS A 27 -2.37 16.77 -20.81
CA HIS A 27 -2.76 18.17 -20.89
C HIS A 27 -1.76 19.07 -20.14
N PRO A 28 -1.24 20.16 -20.75
CA PRO A 28 -0.11 20.94 -20.22
C PRO A 28 -0.36 21.66 -18.89
N ARG A 29 -1.62 21.74 -18.45
CA ARG A 29 -2.01 22.37 -17.18
C ARG A 29 -2.37 21.36 -16.08
N VAL A 30 -2.27 20.06 -16.36
CA VAL A 30 -2.70 18.99 -15.45
C VAL A 30 -1.49 18.20 -15.00
N ASN A 31 -1.34 18.06 -13.68
CA ASN A 31 -0.34 17.19 -13.07
C ASN A 31 -0.97 16.47 -11.87
N ILE A 32 -1.68 15.39 -12.16
CA ILE A 32 -2.29 14.51 -11.18
C ILE A 32 -1.19 13.60 -10.63
N LEU A 33 -1.03 13.63 -9.32
CA LEU A 33 -0.06 12.81 -8.63
C LEU A 33 -0.53 11.35 -8.60
N GLN A 34 0.44 10.45 -8.74
CA GLN A 34 0.22 9.03 -8.63
C GLN A 34 -0.24 8.66 -7.22
N PRO A 35 -1.31 7.88 -7.07
CA PRO A 35 -1.71 7.40 -5.75
C PRO A 35 -0.74 6.35 -5.19
N GLY A 36 -0.98 5.92 -3.95
CA GLY A 36 -0.17 4.90 -3.27
C GLY A 36 -1.01 4.16 -2.22
N ALA A 37 -0.34 3.39 -1.36
CA ALA A 37 -0.97 2.71 -0.22
C ALA A 37 -1.55 3.67 0.85
N GLY A 38 -1.14 4.94 0.81
CA GLY A 38 -1.63 6.01 1.66
C GLY A 38 -0.76 7.25 1.52
N VAL A 39 -0.91 8.19 2.43
CA VAL A 39 -0.08 9.39 2.52
C VAL A 39 0.59 9.43 3.88
N GLY A 40 1.89 9.12 3.91
CA GLY A 40 2.71 9.16 5.12
C GLY A 40 3.68 10.35 5.18
N GLY A 41 4.53 10.32 6.20
CA GLY A 41 5.49 11.37 6.52
C GLY A 41 4.83 12.62 7.13
N HIS A 42 5.57 13.38 7.94
CA HIS A 42 4.98 14.49 8.72
C HIS A 42 4.32 15.57 7.86
N CYS A 43 5.00 16.08 6.84
CA CYS A 43 4.58 17.32 6.19
C CYS A 43 3.22 17.22 5.50
N ILE A 44 2.93 16.08 4.86
CA ILE A 44 1.67 15.93 4.13
C ILE A 44 0.64 15.24 5.02
N ALA A 45 1.04 14.27 5.85
CA ALA A 45 0.11 13.51 6.69
C ALA A 45 -0.46 14.34 7.86
N VAL A 46 0.36 15.20 8.47
CA VAL A 46 0.05 15.88 9.73
C VAL A 46 -0.26 17.36 9.51
N ASP A 47 0.60 18.10 8.81
CA ASP A 47 0.49 19.57 8.75
C ASP A 47 -0.87 20.11 8.29
N PRO A 48 -1.57 19.48 7.30
CA PRO A 48 -2.89 19.96 6.88
C PRO A 48 -3.95 19.92 7.98
N TRP A 49 -3.82 19.04 8.97
CA TRP A 49 -4.76 18.97 10.09
C TRP A 49 -4.68 20.20 10.99
N PHE A 50 -3.53 20.87 11.10
CA PHE A 50 -3.43 22.14 11.83
C PHE A 50 -4.27 23.24 11.16
N ILE A 51 -4.32 23.26 9.82
CA ILE A 51 -5.15 24.23 9.07
C ILE A 51 -6.63 23.92 9.28
N VAL A 52 -7.00 22.63 9.24
CA VAL A 52 -8.38 22.18 9.47
C VAL A 52 -8.84 22.48 10.89
N ASP A 53 -7.97 22.35 11.88
CA ASP A 53 -8.26 22.70 13.28
C ASP A 53 -8.40 24.21 13.47
N THR A 54 -7.54 25.00 12.82
CA THR A 54 -7.54 26.46 12.93
C THR A 54 -8.77 27.11 12.25
N ALA A 55 -9.20 26.57 11.11
CA ALA A 55 -10.27 27.13 10.29
C ALA A 55 -11.20 26.02 9.74
N PRO A 56 -11.98 25.35 10.61
CA PRO A 56 -12.71 24.13 10.26
C PRO A 56 -13.82 24.37 9.22
N ASP A 57 -14.44 25.54 9.22
CA ASP A 57 -15.54 25.89 8.32
C ASP A 57 -15.04 26.31 6.92
N GLU A 58 -13.84 26.85 6.83
CA GLU A 58 -13.20 27.28 5.58
C GLU A 58 -12.38 26.14 4.94
N ALA A 59 -11.68 25.34 5.73
CA ALA A 59 -10.73 24.32 5.27
C ALA A 59 -11.41 23.02 4.76
N ARG A 60 -12.62 23.10 4.21
CA ARG A 60 -13.44 21.95 3.80
C ARG A 60 -12.77 21.06 2.76
N ILE A 61 -12.09 21.65 1.77
CA ILE A 61 -11.39 20.90 0.71
C ILE A 61 -10.18 20.15 1.30
N ILE A 62 -9.44 20.80 2.20
CA ILE A 62 -8.26 20.20 2.84
C ILE A 62 -8.69 19.03 3.71
N ARG A 63 -9.74 19.21 4.53
CA ARG A 63 -10.33 18.15 5.36
C ARG A 63 -10.75 16.96 4.51
N MET A 64 -11.55 17.18 3.47
CA MET A 64 -12.02 16.10 2.59
C MET A 64 -10.86 15.36 1.93
N ALA A 65 -9.83 16.08 1.49
CA ALA A 65 -8.63 15.46 0.96
C ALA A 65 -7.93 14.55 1.96
N ARG A 66 -7.84 14.99 3.22
CA ARG A 66 -7.24 14.20 4.30
C ARG A 66 -8.06 12.99 4.62
N GLU A 67 -9.36 13.13 4.83
CA GLU A 67 -10.27 12.01 5.08
C GLU A 67 -10.18 10.93 3.99
N VAL A 68 -10.12 11.33 2.72
CA VAL A 68 -9.95 10.39 1.59
C VAL A 68 -8.55 9.72 1.62
N ASN A 69 -7.49 10.47 1.97
CA ASN A 69 -6.14 9.91 2.10
C ASN A 69 -6.01 8.95 3.28
N ASP A 70 -6.66 9.26 4.40
CA ASP A 70 -6.62 8.49 5.65
C ASP A 70 -7.46 7.20 5.53
N TYR A 71 -8.45 7.16 4.64
CA TYR A 71 -9.20 5.94 4.30
C TYR A 71 -8.43 4.98 3.38
N LYS A 72 -7.41 5.45 2.65
CA LYS A 72 -6.72 4.61 1.65
C LYS A 72 -6.07 3.35 2.25
N PRO A 73 -5.39 3.39 3.42
CA PRO A 73 -4.88 2.19 4.08
C PRO A 73 -5.96 1.13 4.38
N GLU A 74 -7.14 1.57 4.83
CA GLU A 74 -8.27 0.66 5.08
C GLU A 74 -8.73 -0.03 3.79
N TRP A 75 -8.84 0.71 2.69
CA TRP A 75 -9.15 0.11 1.38
C TRP A 75 -8.11 -0.94 0.95
N VAL A 76 -6.82 -0.70 1.19
CA VAL A 76 -5.76 -1.69 0.88
C VAL A 76 -5.96 -2.94 1.73
N LEU A 77 -6.23 -2.78 3.03
CA LEU A 77 -6.49 -3.90 3.93
C LEU A 77 -7.71 -4.73 3.48
N GLU A 78 -8.80 -4.10 3.04
CA GLU A 78 -9.98 -4.82 2.54
C GLU A 78 -9.66 -5.63 1.28
N LYS A 79 -8.82 -5.11 0.38
CA LYS A 79 -8.33 -5.88 -0.79
C LYS A 79 -7.49 -7.08 -0.37
N VAL A 80 -6.64 -6.92 0.64
CA VAL A 80 -5.85 -8.02 1.20
C VAL A 80 -6.74 -9.07 1.86
N LYS A 81 -7.75 -8.67 2.66
CA LYS A 81 -8.72 -9.59 3.27
C LYS A 81 -9.47 -10.41 2.22
N ALA A 82 -9.91 -9.78 1.13
CA ALA A 82 -10.57 -10.47 0.03
C ALA A 82 -9.64 -11.51 -0.62
N ALA A 83 -8.38 -11.15 -0.89
CA ALA A 83 -7.37 -12.05 -1.43
C ALA A 83 -7.04 -13.24 -0.50
N ILE A 84 -6.96 -13.01 0.81
CA ILE A 84 -6.78 -14.07 1.81
C ILE A 84 -7.98 -15.02 1.80
N ALA A 85 -9.21 -14.48 1.78
CA ALA A 85 -10.42 -15.29 1.76
C ALA A 85 -10.51 -16.18 0.50
N GLU A 86 -10.15 -15.65 -0.66
CA GLU A 86 -10.06 -16.41 -1.91
C GLU A 86 -9.00 -17.50 -1.83
N THR A 87 -7.82 -17.19 -1.27
CA THR A 87 -6.74 -18.16 -1.06
C THR A 87 -7.19 -19.34 -0.20
N LEU A 88 -7.87 -19.05 0.92
CA LEU A 88 -8.39 -20.08 1.84
C LEU A 88 -9.51 -20.91 1.21
N ALA A 89 -10.39 -20.30 0.42
CA ALA A 89 -11.45 -21.03 -0.28
C ALA A 89 -10.89 -22.08 -1.26
N GLY A 90 -9.72 -21.81 -1.85
CA GLY A 90 -9.01 -22.76 -2.72
C GLY A 90 -8.26 -23.87 -2.00
N LYS A 91 -8.11 -23.81 -0.67
CA LYS A 91 -7.34 -24.77 0.13
C LYS A 91 -8.12 -25.22 1.37
N PRO A 92 -9.11 -26.13 1.20
CA PRO A 92 -9.90 -26.62 2.32
C PRO A 92 -9.03 -27.28 3.38
N GLY A 93 -9.03 -26.72 4.60
CA GLY A 93 -8.24 -27.22 5.74
C GLY A 93 -7.15 -26.25 6.21
N ASP A 94 -6.76 -25.30 5.36
CA ASP A 94 -5.86 -24.21 5.76
C ASP A 94 -6.59 -23.24 6.70
N CYS A 95 -5.86 -22.66 7.64
CA CYS A 95 -6.33 -21.59 8.50
C CYS A 95 -5.57 -20.28 8.22
N MET A 96 -5.98 -19.18 8.87
CA MET A 96 -5.33 -17.88 8.69
C MET A 96 -3.81 -17.95 8.88
N ALA A 97 -3.33 -18.76 9.83
CA ALA A 97 -1.91 -18.90 10.15
C ALA A 97 -1.09 -19.62 9.05
N ASP A 98 -1.75 -20.32 8.13
CA ASP A 98 -1.09 -20.97 6.98
C ASP A 98 -0.92 -20.00 5.80
N VAL A 99 -1.66 -18.90 5.79
CA VAL A 99 -1.60 -17.89 4.72
C VAL A 99 -0.43 -16.95 4.96
N LYS A 100 0.49 -16.93 3.99
CA LYS A 100 1.60 -15.99 3.93
C LYS A 100 1.24 -14.78 3.06
N VAL A 101 1.32 -13.58 3.63
CA VAL A 101 1.11 -12.32 2.92
C VAL A 101 2.42 -11.55 2.89
N ALA A 102 2.96 -11.28 1.71
CA ALA A 102 4.11 -10.39 1.58
C ALA A 102 3.67 -8.93 1.52
N CYS A 103 4.31 -8.10 2.34
CA CYS A 103 4.15 -6.65 2.35
C CYS A 103 5.38 -6.02 1.72
N LEU A 104 5.29 -5.67 0.43
CA LEU A 104 6.41 -5.12 -0.35
C LEU A 104 6.47 -3.59 -0.18
N GLY A 105 7.50 -3.15 0.53
CA GLY A 105 7.79 -1.77 0.86
C GLY A 105 7.09 -1.33 2.14
N LEU A 106 7.85 -0.80 3.09
CA LEU A 106 7.34 -0.36 4.39
C LEU A 106 7.50 1.14 4.61
N THR A 107 8.41 1.80 3.90
CA THR A 107 8.61 3.25 4.01
C THR A 107 7.46 4.04 3.40
N PHE A 108 7.34 5.33 3.73
CA PHE A 108 6.26 6.16 3.16
C PHE A 108 6.59 6.68 1.75
N LYS A 109 7.85 6.51 1.30
CA LYS A 109 8.37 6.98 0.02
C LYS A 109 9.42 5.96 -0.47
N PRO A 110 9.56 5.76 -1.80
CA PRO A 110 10.64 4.94 -2.34
C PRO A 110 12.04 5.39 -1.90
N ASP A 111 12.89 4.38 -1.73
CA ASP A 111 14.36 4.45 -1.64
C ASP A 111 14.88 5.35 -0.51
N ILE A 112 14.21 5.27 0.64
CA ILE A 112 14.63 5.85 1.92
C ILE A 112 14.52 4.78 3.01
N ASP A 113 15.00 5.06 4.22
CA ASP A 113 14.95 4.19 5.40
C ASP A 113 13.93 4.65 6.47
N ASP A 114 13.19 5.72 6.20
CA ASP A 114 12.27 6.32 7.18
C ASP A 114 10.88 5.66 7.17
N LEU A 115 10.58 4.96 8.26
CA LEU A 115 9.33 4.25 8.51
C LEU A 115 8.31 5.05 9.32
N ARG A 116 8.68 6.25 9.80
CA ARG A 116 7.80 7.06 10.66
C ARG A 116 6.59 7.55 9.89
N GLU A 117 5.43 7.49 10.54
CA GLU A 117 4.14 7.85 9.95
C GLU A 117 3.87 7.12 8.61
N SER A 118 4.42 5.91 8.44
CA SER A 118 4.22 5.16 7.21
C SER A 118 2.87 4.42 7.22
N PRO A 119 1.98 4.66 6.25
CA PRO A 119 0.75 3.89 6.12
C PRO A 119 1.04 2.41 5.83
N ALA A 120 2.16 2.09 5.17
CA ALA A 120 2.52 0.71 4.86
C ALA A 120 2.88 -0.10 6.12
N VAL A 121 3.50 0.54 7.12
CA VAL A 121 3.74 -0.08 8.43
C VAL A 121 2.43 -0.42 9.12
N GLU A 122 1.46 0.50 9.09
CA GLU A 122 0.17 0.29 9.72
C GLU A 122 -0.65 -0.81 9.02
N ILE A 123 -0.66 -0.84 7.68
CA ILE A 123 -1.27 -1.92 6.89
C ILE A 123 -0.62 -3.27 7.25
N THR A 124 0.72 -3.35 7.27
CA THR A 124 1.47 -4.56 7.61
C THR A 124 1.08 -5.10 8.98
N ARG A 125 1.00 -4.20 9.97
CA ARG A 125 0.57 -4.53 11.34
C ARG A 125 -0.86 -5.09 11.36
N GLN A 126 -1.80 -4.42 10.71
CA GLN A 126 -3.20 -4.85 10.67
C GLN A 126 -3.38 -6.19 9.94
N ILE A 127 -2.61 -6.48 8.90
CA ILE A 127 -2.62 -7.80 8.23
C ILE A 127 -2.16 -8.89 9.20
N ALA A 128 -1.10 -8.62 9.97
CA ALA A 128 -0.61 -9.58 10.97
C ALA A 128 -1.66 -9.83 12.08
N GLU A 129 -2.43 -8.82 12.47
CA GLU A 129 -3.52 -8.94 13.45
C GLU A 129 -4.68 -9.82 12.97
N LEU A 130 -4.81 -10.06 11.66
CA LEU A 130 -5.76 -11.04 11.12
C LEU A 130 -5.36 -12.50 11.43
N GLY A 131 -4.13 -12.72 11.93
CA GLY A 131 -3.59 -14.04 12.26
C GLY A 131 -2.77 -14.68 11.14
N CYS A 132 -2.50 -13.97 10.05
CA CYS A 132 -1.66 -14.46 8.94
C CYS A 132 -0.17 -14.36 9.25
N GLN A 133 0.65 -15.11 8.49
CA GLN A 133 2.10 -14.92 8.48
C GLN A 133 2.44 -13.77 7.52
N VAL A 134 3.17 -12.77 7.99
CA VAL A 134 3.51 -11.60 7.20
C VAL A 134 5.00 -11.61 6.86
N LEU A 135 5.29 -11.60 5.56
CA LEU A 135 6.64 -11.43 5.03
C LEU A 135 6.84 -9.95 4.73
N ALA A 136 7.47 -9.23 5.65
CA ALA A 136 7.81 -7.83 5.44
C ALA A 136 9.02 -7.75 4.50
N VAL A 137 8.95 -6.94 3.45
CA VAL A 137 10.05 -6.73 2.51
C VAL A 137 10.32 -5.23 2.41
N GLU A 138 11.46 -4.79 2.92
CA GLU A 138 11.92 -3.41 2.81
C GLU A 138 13.43 -3.43 2.55
N PRO A 139 13.89 -3.08 1.34
CA PRO A 139 15.31 -3.20 0.98
C PRO A 139 16.21 -2.18 1.69
N ASN A 140 15.64 -1.12 2.29
CA ASN A 140 16.41 -0.02 2.88
C ASN A 140 16.56 -0.10 4.41
N ILE A 141 16.14 -1.20 5.04
CA ILE A 141 16.27 -1.40 6.49
C ILE A 141 16.90 -2.76 6.80
N GLU A 142 17.60 -2.84 7.93
CA GLU A 142 18.22 -4.09 8.40
C GLU A 142 17.39 -4.80 9.48
N SER A 143 16.45 -4.10 10.11
CA SER A 143 15.62 -4.64 11.18
C SER A 143 14.24 -3.98 11.20
N LEU A 144 13.24 -4.73 11.67
CA LEU A 144 11.88 -4.22 11.81
C LEU A 144 11.79 -3.24 12.99
N PRO A 145 10.99 -2.17 12.87
CA PRO A 145 10.70 -1.28 13.99
C PRO A 145 9.91 -2.03 15.08
N GLN A 146 9.97 -1.52 16.31
CA GLN A 146 9.37 -2.19 17.48
C GLN A 146 7.86 -2.45 17.34
N ASN A 147 7.14 -1.57 16.64
CA ASN A 147 5.70 -1.73 16.38
C ASN A 147 5.36 -2.85 15.38
N LEU A 148 6.37 -3.40 14.69
CA LEU A 148 6.26 -4.59 13.83
C LEU A 148 6.94 -5.82 14.44
N ALA A 149 7.37 -5.76 15.71
CA ALA A 149 8.00 -6.88 16.41
C ALA A 149 6.96 -7.92 16.90
N LEU A 150 5.99 -8.27 16.06
CA LEU A 150 5.03 -9.34 16.29
C LEU A 150 5.62 -10.68 15.85
N SER A 151 5.26 -11.78 16.51
CA SER A 151 5.84 -13.11 16.25
C SER A 151 5.56 -13.67 14.86
N ASN A 152 4.53 -13.15 14.19
CA ASN A 152 4.09 -13.55 12.85
C ASN A 152 4.49 -12.54 11.76
N ILE A 153 5.35 -11.56 12.07
CA ILE A 153 5.95 -10.66 11.07
C ILE A 153 7.44 -10.97 11.00
N VAL A 154 7.94 -11.22 9.79
CA VAL A 154 9.36 -11.47 9.59
C VAL A 154 9.90 -10.71 8.37
N LEU A 155 11.04 -10.04 8.54
CA LEU A 155 11.75 -9.39 7.44
C LEU A 155 12.34 -10.45 6.51
N ARG A 156 12.12 -10.30 5.20
CA ARG A 156 12.57 -11.19 4.14
C ARG A 156 13.06 -10.44 2.92
N SER A 157 13.81 -11.14 2.08
CA SER A 157 14.20 -10.63 0.77
C SER A 157 13.01 -10.67 -0.18
N LEU A 158 13.11 -9.94 -1.29
CA LEU A 158 12.07 -9.90 -2.32
C LEU A 158 11.85 -11.28 -2.94
N GLU A 159 12.94 -12.01 -3.18
CA GLU A 159 12.94 -13.32 -3.83
C GLU A 159 12.20 -14.35 -2.97
N ASP A 160 12.53 -14.44 -1.67
CA ASP A 160 11.82 -15.33 -0.73
C ASP A 160 10.33 -14.98 -0.64
N ALA A 161 10.00 -13.69 -0.65
CA ALA A 161 8.61 -13.25 -0.60
C ALA A 161 7.81 -13.64 -1.85
N ILE A 162 8.39 -13.50 -3.04
CA ILE A 162 7.75 -13.90 -4.32
C ILE A 162 7.52 -15.42 -4.36
N GLU A 163 8.46 -16.21 -3.86
CA GLU A 163 8.36 -17.68 -3.86
C GLU A 163 7.38 -18.21 -2.80
N CYS A 164 7.39 -17.63 -1.60
CA CYS A 164 6.70 -18.19 -0.44
C CYS A 164 5.30 -17.61 -0.20
N ALA A 165 5.01 -16.40 -0.65
CA ALA A 165 3.76 -15.74 -0.31
C ALA A 165 2.59 -16.28 -1.12
N ALA A 166 1.44 -16.41 -0.48
CA ALA A 166 0.18 -16.64 -1.20
C ALA A 166 -0.37 -15.34 -1.79
N VAL A 167 -0.10 -14.21 -1.15
CA VAL A 167 -0.59 -12.88 -1.54
C VAL A 167 0.55 -11.87 -1.50
N LEU A 168 0.79 -11.14 -2.60
CA LEU A 168 1.74 -10.01 -2.62
C LEU A 168 0.99 -8.67 -2.50
N CYS A 169 1.30 -7.86 -1.49
CA CYS A 169 0.77 -6.51 -1.32
C CYS A 169 1.87 -5.48 -1.60
N ILE A 170 1.79 -4.80 -2.75
CA ILE A 170 2.78 -3.84 -3.23
C ILE A 170 2.39 -2.45 -2.75
N MET A 171 3.10 -1.92 -1.76
CA MET A 171 2.74 -0.68 -1.08
C MET A 171 3.65 0.49 -1.42
N VAL A 172 4.92 0.22 -1.75
CA VAL A 172 5.92 1.22 -2.13
C VAL A 172 6.67 0.76 -3.38
N LYS A 173 6.92 1.67 -4.32
CA LYS A 173 7.62 1.40 -5.58
C LYS A 173 9.12 1.67 -5.44
N HIS A 174 9.83 0.86 -4.65
CA HIS A 174 11.29 0.91 -4.58
C HIS A 174 11.92 0.58 -5.92
N ARG A 175 13.11 1.12 -6.18
CA ARG A 175 13.84 0.85 -7.43
C ARG A 175 14.05 -0.64 -7.68
N SER A 176 14.45 -1.40 -6.66
CA SER A 176 14.62 -2.85 -6.77
C SER A 176 13.33 -3.58 -7.16
N PHE A 177 12.17 -3.08 -6.74
CA PHE A 177 10.88 -3.67 -7.10
C PHE A 177 10.48 -3.32 -8.54
N VAL A 178 10.91 -2.15 -9.04
CA VAL A 178 10.75 -1.81 -10.47
C VAL A 178 11.61 -2.72 -11.34
N GLU A 179 12.86 -2.96 -10.93
CA GLU A 179 13.77 -3.86 -11.64
C GLU A 179 13.23 -5.31 -11.69
N SER A 180 12.50 -5.74 -10.66
CA SER A 180 11.82 -7.04 -10.59
C SER A 180 10.32 -6.96 -10.89
N ALA A 181 9.84 -5.95 -11.61
CA ALA A 181 8.41 -5.73 -11.82
C ALA A 181 7.73 -6.92 -12.53
N CYS A 182 8.40 -7.54 -13.51
CA CYS A 182 7.90 -8.71 -14.22
C CYS A 182 7.57 -9.86 -13.25
N ASP A 183 8.50 -10.20 -12.35
CA ASP A 183 8.31 -11.31 -11.41
C ASP A 183 7.19 -11.01 -10.39
N ILE A 184 7.14 -9.79 -9.87
CA ILE A 184 6.12 -9.34 -8.92
C ILE A 184 4.73 -9.34 -9.59
N LEU A 185 4.63 -8.83 -10.82
CA LEU A 185 3.37 -8.71 -11.55
C LEU A 185 2.93 -10.04 -12.17
N CYS A 186 3.83 -11.01 -12.38
CA CYS A 186 3.48 -12.37 -12.75
C CYS A 186 2.85 -13.18 -11.60
N HIS A 187 2.97 -12.72 -10.35
CA HIS A 187 2.41 -13.43 -9.20
C HIS A 187 0.87 -13.57 -9.30
N SER A 188 0.37 -14.76 -8.94
CA SER A 188 -1.04 -15.16 -9.12
C SER A 188 -2.00 -14.28 -8.34
N CYS A 189 -1.68 -13.97 -7.08
CA CYS A 189 -2.47 -13.09 -6.23
C CYS A 189 -1.63 -11.88 -5.81
N LYS A 190 -2.01 -10.69 -6.28
CA LYS A 190 -1.28 -9.43 -6.03
C LYS A 190 -2.24 -8.26 -5.84
N ILE A 191 -1.92 -7.39 -4.89
CA ILE A 191 -2.59 -6.11 -4.66
C ILE A 191 -1.57 -5.01 -4.98
N ASN A 192 -1.81 -4.27 -6.06
CA ASN A 192 -0.91 -3.20 -6.49
C ASN A 192 -1.39 -1.83 -6.01
N ALA A 193 -1.09 -1.51 -4.75
CA ALA A 193 -1.48 -0.22 -4.17
C ALA A 193 -0.56 0.93 -4.61
N ALA A 194 0.68 0.64 -5.02
CA ALA A 194 1.70 1.62 -5.41
C ALA A 194 1.78 1.95 -6.91
N GLY A 195 1.06 1.25 -7.77
CA GLY A 195 1.13 1.47 -9.22
C GLY A 195 2.44 1.00 -9.84
N LEU A 196 2.92 -0.16 -9.40
CA LEU A 196 4.01 -0.85 -10.07
C LEU A 196 3.54 -1.26 -11.49
N ALA A 197 4.35 -1.01 -12.50
CA ALA A 197 4.02 -1.34 -13.90
C ALA A 197 5.31 -1.79 -14.58
N GLU A 198 5.19 -2.64 -15.59
CA GLU A 198 6.28 -2.95 -16.52
C GLU A 198 6.60 -1.69 -17.35
N GLU A 199 7.89 -1.50 -17.68
CA GLU A 199 8.35 -0.41 -18.55
C GLU A 199 8.00 -0.66 -20.03
#